data_AF-A0A7V1APW4-F1
#
_entry.id   AF-A0A7V1APW4-F1
#
_cell.length_a   1.000
_cell.length_b   1.000
_cell.length_c   1.000
_cell.angle_alpha   90.00
_cell.angle_beta   90.00
_cell.angle_gamma   90.00
#
_symmetry.space_group_name_H-M   'P 1'
#
loop_
_entity.id
_entity.type
_entity.pdbx_description
1 polymer ?
#
loop_
_entity_poly.entity_id
_entity_poly.type
_entity_poly.pdbx_seq_one_letter_code
_entity_poly.pdbx_strand_id
1 'polypeptide(L)'
;MKRTVKFLEIALILCIIPVETGWASPGIFSKNQKPPKKKAIQIINAVRTEDGSIKIDGKLNDPAWLKAPASDDFTQQRPDEGKPASQKTTIQVAYDAHNLY
;
A
#
# COMPACT_ATOMS: atom_id res chain seq x y z
N MET A 1 65.17 40.90 -24.80
CA MET A 1 65.62 40.26 -26.06
C MET A 1 65.50 38.74 -25.92
N LYS A 2 64.45 38.13 -26.51
CA LYS A 2 64.26 36.68 -26.77
C LYS A 2 64.15 35.80 -25.49
N ARG A 3 63.15 34.94 -25.24
CA ARG A 3 62.59 33.85 -26.05
C ARG A 3 61.29 33.37 -25.38
N THR A 4 60.15 33.51 -26.04
CA THR A 4 59.40 32.48 -26.80
C THR A 4 58.49 31.59 -25.93
N VAL A 5 57.19 31.82 -26.14
CA VAL A 5 56.00 31.17 -25.58
C VAL A 5 55.86 29.74 -26.12
N LYS A 6 55.50 28.77 -25.27
CA LYS A 6 54.88 27.52 -25.72
C LYS A 6 53.37 27.61 -25.46
N PHE A 7 52.65 27.79 -26.56
CA PHE A 7 51.21 27.62 -26.69
C PHE A 7 50.83 26.12 -26.67
N LEU A 8 49.54 25.83 -26.42
CA LEU A 8 48.84 24.52 -26.41
C LEU A 8 48.94 23.80 -25.04
N GLU A 9 47.91 23.65 -24.20
CA GLU A 9 46.49 23.29 -24.40
C GLU A 9 45.57 24.14 -23.48
N ILE A 10 44.48 24.76 -23.96
CA ILE A 10 43.08 24.26 -24.00
C ILE A 10 42.66 23.71 -22.61
N ALA A 11 41.75 24.28 -21.81
CA ALA A 11 40.61 25.14 -22.09
C ALA A 11 40.30 26.07 -20.91
N LEU A 12 40.01 27.31 -21.24
CA LEU A 12 39.33 28.28 -20.40
C LEU A 12 37.83 27.94 -20.38
N ILE A 13 37.31 27.41 -19.26
CA ILE A 13 35.90 27.60 -18.89
C ILE A 13 35.84 27.87 -17.38
N LEU A 14 35.95 29.17 -17.07
CA LEU A 14 35.23 29.77 -15.95
C LEU A 14 33.73 29.58 -16.23
N CYS A 15 33.10 28.58 -15.63
CA CYS A 15 31.65 28.56 -15.49
C CYS A 15 31.32 28.79 -14.02
N ILE A 16 30.98 30.04 -13.74
CA ILE A 16 30.13 30.48 -12.65
C ILE A 16 29.02 29.42 -12.45
N ILE A 17 29.00 28.73 -11.32
CA ILE A 17 27.81 27.96 -10.92
C ILE A 17 26.74 29.01 -10.56
N PRO A 18 25.64 29.15 -11.33
CA PRO A 18 24.52 29.93 -10.85
C PRO A 18 23.89 29.13 -9.72
N VAL A 19 24.10 29.62 -8.50
CA VAL A 19 23.15 29.41 -7.42
C VAL A 19 21.81 29.96 -7.93
N GLU A 20 20.76 29.14 -7.80
CA GLU A 20 19.35 29.41 -8.17
C GLU A 20 18.93 29.15 -9.63
N THR A 21 18.64 27.89 -9.96
CA THR A 21 17.36 27.55 -10.62
C THR A 21 16.93 26.16 -10.15
N GLY A 22 15.73 26.08 -9.60
CA GLY A 22 15.20 24.90 -8.94
C GLY A 22 15.13 23.66 -9.84
N TRP A 23 15.55 22.54 -9.26
CA TRP A 23 15.07 21.21 -9.62
C TRP A 23 14.22 20.69 -8.45
N ALA A 24 13.18 21.47 -8.10
CA ALA A 24 11.98 20.84 -7.59
C ALA A 24 11.50 19.93 -8.73
N SER A 25 11.81 18.63 -8.65
CA SER A 25 11.29 17.63 -9.58
C SER A 25 9.76 17.77 -9.62
N PRO A 26 9.18 18.26 -10.73
CA PRO A 26 7.74 18.34 -10.84
C PRO A 26 7.25 16.94 -11.18
N GLY A 27 6.68 16.28 -10.16
CA GLY A 27 5.69 15.24 -10.38
C GLY A 27 6.22 13.88 -10.82
N ILE A 28 6.56 13.04 -9.84
CA ILE A 28 6.15 11.63 -9.86
C ILE A 28 5.02 11.45 -8.83
N PHE A 29 3.97 12.28 -8.93
CA PHE A 29 2.66 11.85 -8.44
C PHE A 29 2.04 11.10 -9.61
N SER A 30 2.19 9.77 -9.58
CA SER A 30 1.58 8.88 -10.56
C SER A 30 0.09 9.23 -10.70
N LYS A 31 -0.31 9.70 -11.89
CA LYS A 31 -1.70 10.04 -12.24
C LYS A 31 -2.65 8.83 -12.26
N ASN A 32 -2.17 7.65 -11.85
CA ASN A 32 -2.94 6.40 -11.80
C ASN A 32 -3.30 5.95 -10.37
N GLN A 33 -3.23 6.84 -9.38
CA GLN A 33 -3.87 6.55 -8.11
C GLN A 33 -5.38 6.75 -8.29
N LYS A 34 -6.09 5.63 -8.47
CA LYS A 34 -7.56 5.58 -8.38
C LYS A 34 -7.95 6.33 -7.11
N PRO A 35 -8.87 7.31 -7.17
CA PRO A 35 -9.19 8.14 -6.01
C PRO A 35 -9.50 7.20 -4.84
N PRO A 36 -8.96 7.47 -3.63
CA PRO A 36 -9.22 6.62 -2.48
C PRO A 36 -10.74 6.50 -2.37
N LYS A 37 -11.27 5.28 -2.51
CA LYS A 37 -12.69 5.00 -2.28
C LYS A 37 -13.00 5.65 -0.93
N LYS A 38 -13.88 6.66 -0.95
CA LYS A 38 -14.35 7.36 0.26
C LYS A 38 -14.66 6.26 1.27
N LYS A 39 -14.03 6.27 2.46
CA LYS A 39 -14.16 5.23 3.50
C LYS A 39 -15.65 5.04 3.81
N ALA A 40 -16.30 4.14 3.09
CA ALA A 40 -17.59 3.61 3.47
C ALA A 40 -17.33 2.79 4.74
N ILE A 41 -18.26 2.85 5.69
CA ILE A 41 -18.22 1.93 6.83
C ILE A 41 -18.23 0.52 6.21
N GLN A 42 -17.19 -0.26 6.49
CA GLN A 42 -17.13 -1.65 6.04
C GLN A 42 -18.14 -2.44 6.87
N ILE A 43 -19.12 -3.04 6.20
CA ILE A 43 -20.13 -3.90 6.84
C ILE A 43 -19.78 -5.34 6.47
N ILE A 44 -19.63 -6.19 7.49
CA ILE A 44 -19.41 -7.63 7.32
C ILE A 44 -20.67 -8.34 7.81
N ASN A 45 -21.28 -9.14 6.93
CA ASN A 45 -22.46 -9.92 7.28
C ASN A 45 -22.02 -11.20 7.99
N ALA A 46 -22.53 -11.42 9.20
CA ALA A 46 -22.29 -12.64 9.96
C ALA A 46 -23.37 -13.69 9.67
N VAL A 47 -22.97 -14.97 9.71
CA VAL A 47 -23.90 -16.11 9.54
C VAL A 47 -24.12 -16.81 10.87
N ARG A 48 -25.37 -17.12 11.19
CA ARG A 48 -25.69 -17.93 12.36
C ARG A 48 -25.36 -19.40 12.09
N THR A 49 -24.73 -20.08 13.04
CA THR A 49 -24.52 -21.53 12.97
C THR A 49 -25.76 -22.29 13.45
N GLU A 50 -26.18 -23.32 12.70
CA GLU A 50 -27.35 -24.15 13.00
C GLU A 50 -26.97 -25.41 13.81
N ASP A 51 -25.74 -25.92 13.62
CA ASP A 51 -25.29 -27.21 14.15
C ASP A 51 -24.67 -27.11 15.57
N GLY A 52 -24.86 -25.98 16.24
CA GLY A 52 -24.23 -25.67 17.53
C GLY A 52 -22.92 -24.88 17.40
N SER A 53 -22.02 -25.04 18.38
CA SER A 53 -20.79 -24.25 18.50
C SER A 53 -19.74 -24.62 17.43
N ILE A 54 -19.06 -23.61 16.90
CA ILE A 54 -17.90 -23.83 16.01
C ILE A 54 -16.68 -24.28 16.83
N LYS A 55 -15.91 -25.24 16.29
CA LYS A 55 -14.69 -25.73 16.94
C LYS A 55 -13.51 -24.83 16.59
N ILE A 56 -12.80 -24.35 17.62
CA ILE A 56 -11.61 -23.50 17.45
C ILE A 56 -10.37 -24.39 17.43
N ASP A 57 -10.22 -25.17 16.37
CA ASP A 57 -9.10 -26.10 16.17
C ASP A 57 -8.18 -25.71 14.99
N GLY A 58 -8.47 -24.57 14.35
CA GLY A 58 -7.74 -24.06 13.19
C GLY A 58 -8.20 -24.64 11.84
N LYS A 59 -9.25 -25.48 11.82
CA LYS A 59 -9.85 -26.00 10.59
C LYS A 59 -11.13 -25.23 10.26
N LEU A 60 -11.28 -24.84 8.99
CA LEU A 60 -12.47 -24.13 8.51
C LEU A 60 -13.44 -25.07 7.78
N ASN A 61 -13.80 -26.19 8.42
CA ASN A 61 -14.64 -27.23 7.83
C ASN A 61 -16.07 -27.28 8.40
N ASP A 62 -16.41 -26.45 9.39
CA ASP A 62 -17.79 -26.33 9.86
C ASP A 62 -18.72 -25.75 8.77
N PRO A 63 -19.98 -26.20 8.68
CA PRO A 63 -20.91 -25.78 7.61
C PRO A 63 -21.18 -24.27 7.54
N ALA A 64 -21.06 -23.56 8.67
CA ALA A 64 -21.21 -22.11 8.72
C ALA A 64 -20.17 -21.38 7.83
N TRP A 65 -18.94 -21.90 7.76
CA TRP A 65 -17.85 -21.30 6.98
C TRP A 65 -18.03 -21.43 5.46
N LEU A 66 -18.87 -22.37 5.00
CA LEU A 66 -19.23 -22.46 3.58
C LEU A 66 -20.24 -21.38 3.17
N LYS A 67 -20.96 -20.80 4.13
CA LYS A 67 -22.03 -19.82 3.91
C LYS A 67 -21.61 -18.39 4.27
N ALA A 68 -20.69 -18.25 5.21
CA ALA A 68 -20.20 -16.94 5.66
C ALA A 68 -19.50 -16.20 4.51
N PRO A 69 -19.91 -14.96 4.18
CA PRO A 69 -19.23 -14.17 3.16
C PRO A 69 -17.79 -13.85 3.56
N ALA A 70 -16.85 -14.13 2.65
CA ALA A 70 -15.46 -13.73 2.78
C ALA A 70 -15.29 -12.23 2.45
N SER A 71 -14.76 -11.46 3.40
CA SER A 71 -14.28 -10.09 3.18
C SER A 71 -12.76 -10.10 3.03
N ASP A 72 -12.23 -9.43 2.02
CA ASP A 72 -10.79 -9.38 1.71
C ASP A 72 -10.24 -8.01 1.28
N ASP A 73 -11.09 -6.98 1.16
CA ASP A 73 -10.72 -5.62 0.73
C ASP A 73 -10.08 -4.79 1.87
N PHE A 74 -8.99 -5.31 2.45
CA PHE A 74 -8.25 -4.67 3.54
C PHE A 74 -7.17 -3.72 3.02
N THR A 75 -6.98 -2.62 3.74
CA THR A 75 -5.87 -1.68 3.53
C THR A 75 -4.84 -1.83 4.64
N GLN A 76 -3.56 -1.66 4.31
CA GLN A 76 -2.49 -1.70 5.32
C GLN A 76 -2.50 -0.43 6.20
N GLN A 77 -2.23 -0.60 7.49
CA GLN A 77 -2.03 0.52 8.41
C GLN A 77 -0.58 1.02 8.40
N ARG A 78 0.37 0.11 8.21
CA ARG A 78 1.82 0.39 8.11
C ARG A 78 2.46 -0.61 7.14
N PRO A 79 3.63 -0.29 6.54
CA PRO A 79 4.33 1.00 6.61
C PRO A 79 3.68 2.10 5.76
N ASP A 80 3.02 1.77 4.64
CA ASP A 80 2.35 2.78 3.80
C ASP A 80 0.83 2.76 4.01
N GLU A 81 0.35 3.53 4.97
CA GLU A 81 -1.06 3.60 5.33
C GLU A 81 -2.00 3.77 4.12
N GLY A 82 -3.09 3.00 4.11
CA GLY A 82 -4.18 3.13 3.14
C GLY A 82 -3.94 2.45 1.78
N LYS A 83 -2.74 1.95 1.49
CA LYS A 83 -2.52 1.08 0.31
C LYS A 83 -3.20 -0.29 0.51
N PRO A 84 -3.42 -1.08 -0.55
CA PRO A 84 -3.88 -2.46 -0.42
C PRO A 84 -3.01 -3.27 0.54
N ALA A 85 -3.61 -4.22 1.26
CA ALA A 85 -2.87 -5.10 2.16
C ALA A 85 -1.76 -5.84 1.41
N SER A 86 -0.54 -5.82 1.97
CA SER A 86 0.62 -6.53 1.41
C SER A 86 0.53 -8.05 1.57
N GLN A 87 -0.32 -8.52 2.50
CA GLN A 87 -0.64 -9.93 2.71
C GLN A 87 -2.10 -10.17 2.38
N LYS A 88 -2.38 -11.32 1.75
CA LYS A 88 -3.76 -11.73 1.50
C LYS A 88 -4.41 -12.09 2.84
N THR A 89 -5.48 -11.38 3.17
CA THR A 89 -6.26 -11.60 4.40
C THR A 89 -7.71 -11.76 4.03
N THR A 90 -8.33 -12.78 4.59
CA THR A 90 -9.77 -13.02 4.45
C THR A 90 -10.36 -13.13 5.85
N ILE A 91 -11.46 -12.41 6.09
CA ILE A 91 -12.25 -12.48 7.31
C ILE A 91 -13.63 -13.01 6.95
N GLN A 92 -14.11 -13.96 7.76
CA GLN A 92 -15.47 -14.47 7.77
C GLN A 92 -15.95 -14.39 9.22
N VAL A 93 -17.25 -14.18 9.41
CA VAL A 93 -17.82 -14.03 10.75
C VAL A 93 -19.02 -14.96 10.88
N ALA A 94 -19.06 -15.72 11.97
CA ALA A 94 -20.18 -16.58 12.33
C ALA A 94 -20.55 -16.39 13.80
N TYR A 95 -21.77 -16.76 14.20
CA TYR A 95 -22.18 -16.62 15.59
C TYR A 95 -23.22 -17.67 16.01
N ASP A 96 -23.25 -17.95 17.30
CA ASP A 96 -24.32 -18.72 17.95
C ASP A 96 -25.00 -17.87 19.05
N ALA A 97 -25.77 -18.51 19.95
CA ALA A 97 -26.48 -17.79 21.02
C ALA A 97 -25.55 -17.15 22.08
N HIS A 98 -24.30 -17.61 22.18
CA HIS A 98 -23.37 -17.28 23.24
C HIS A 98 -22.02 -16.74 22.73
N ASN A 99 -21.66 -16.99 21.46
CA ASN A 99 -20.34 -16.71 20.91
C ASN A 99 -20.40 -16.00 19.56
N LEU A 100 -19.37 -15.19 19.31
CA LEU A 100 -19.00 -14.66 18.00
C LEU A 100 -17.68 -15.32 17.59
N TYR A 101 -17.63 -15.81 16.36
CA TYR A 101 -16.51 -16.54 15.76
C TYR A 101 -15.96 -15.78 14.56
#